data_AF-A0A7J6TSD5-F1
#
_entry.id   AF-A0A7J6TSD5-F1
#
_cell.length_a   1.000
_cell.length_b   1.000
_cell.length_c   1.000
_cell.angle_alpha   90.00
_cell.angle_beta   90.00
_cell.angle_gamma   90.00
#
_symmetry.space_group_name_H-M   'P 1'
#
loop_
_entity.id
_entity.type
_entity.pdbx_description
1 polymer ?
#
loop_
_entity_poly.entity_id
_entity_poly.type
_entity_poly.pdbx_seq_one_letter_code
_entity_poly.pdbx_strand_id
1 'polypeptide(L)'
;ESAEQHRANVVRIRSLLKNEGLDSKDPTVFSESRVLGLQLYRDSEGDRLLHDGNLTFRDCGSWLGQLLGHLPVADWLRPVVGLGRRSLGKKAGNTKASWRRLVDDESKQICLYICQLLRRLGDPAHGTWRTPDPSEELHCFIDSSELAMG
;
A
#
# COMPACT_ATOMS: atom_id res chain seq x y z
N GLU A 1 12.36 -3.61 -12.92
CA GLU A 1 13.09 -2.48 -13.53
C GLU A 1 14.58 -2.66 -13.23
N SER A 2 15.50 -2.42 -14.17
CA SER A 2 16.93 -2.57 -13.89
C SER A 2 17.43 -1.38 -13.05
N ALA A 3 18.45 -1.58 -12.21
CA ALA A 3 19.05 -0.52 -11.40
C ALA A 3 19.63 0.64 -12.23
N GLU A 4 19.88 0.40 -13.51
CA GLU A 4 20.39 1.38 -14.48
C GLU A 4 19.24 2.23 -15.04
N GLN A 5 18.11 1.60 -15.38
CA GLN A 5 16.89 2.30 -15.81
C GLN A 5 16.35 3.22 -14.70
N HIS A 6 16.37 2.74 -13.45
CA HIS A 6 15.97 3.56 -12.29
C HIS A 6 16.84 4.81 -12.14
N ARG A 7 18.17 4.66 -12.27
CA ARG A 7 19.11 5.80 -12.20
C ARG A 7 18.85 6.82 -13.31
N ALA A 8 18.60 6.36 -14.54
CA ALA A 8 18.25 7.23 -15.65
C ALA A 8 16.95 8.01 -15.38
N ASN A 9 15.93 7.33 -14.83
CA ASN A 9 14.66 7.96 -14.46
C ASN A 9 14.82 9.03 -13.37
N VAL A 10 15.63 8.77 -12.33
CA VAL A 10 15.92 9.74 -11.25
C VAL A 10 16.59 10.99 -11.80
N VAL A 11 17.61 10.84 -12.66
CA VAL A 11 18.28 12.00 -13.29
C VAL A 11 17.29 12.82 -14.11
N ARG A 12 16.47 12.16 -14.94
CA ARG A 12 15.46 12.83 -15.77
C ARG A 12 14.48 13.65 -14.93
N ILE A 13 13.96 13.08 -13.85
CA ILE A 13 13.00 13.76 -12.97
C ILE A 13 13.65 14.96 -12.27
N ARG A 14 14.89 14.84 -11.77
CA ARG A 14 15.60 15.97 -11.14
C ARG A 14 15.83 17.11 -12.12
N SER A 15 16.19 16.82 -13.36
CA SER A 15 16.34 17.84 -14.40
C SER A 15 15.03 18.56 -14.70
N LEU A 16 13.91 17.84 -14.76
CA LEU A 16 12.58 18.45 -14.94
C LEU A 16 12.20 19.36 -13.77
N LEU A 17 12.38 18.90 -12.53
CA LEU A 17 12.09 19.70 -11.34
C LEU A 17 12.93 20.98 -11.30
N LYS A 18 14.22 20.88 -11.65
CA LYS A 18 15.12 22.03 -11.67
C LYS A 18 14.76 23.05 -12.75
N ASN A 19 14.29 22.59 -13.91
CA ASN A 19 13.79 23.49 -14.96
C ASN A 19 12.57 24.30 -14.52
N GLU A 20 11.76 23.75 -13.60
CA GLU A 20 10.62 24.42 -12.97
C GLU A 20 11.02 25.22 -11.71
N GLY A 21 12.32 25.36 -11.43
CA GLY A 21 12.83 26.09 -10.26
C GLY A 21 12.64 25.37 -8.92
N LEU A 22 12.31 24.08 -8.94
CA LEU A 22 12.11 23.26 -7.75
C LEU A 22 13.38 22.47 -7.43
N ASP A 23 13.98 22.71 -6.26
CA ASP A 23 15.07 21.89 -5.75
C ASP A 23 14.55 20.61 -5.10
N SER A 24 15.17 19.48 -5.45
CA SER A 24 14.90 18.19 -4.82
C SER A 24 16.03 17.79 -3.89
N LYS A 25 15.64 17.22 -2.73
CA LYS A 25 16.55 16.49 -1.85
C LYS A 25 17.19 15.32 -2.59
N ASP A 26 18.33 14.86 -2.07
CA ASP A 26 19.00 13.68 -2.61
C ASP A 26 18.19 12.41 -2.39
N PRO A 27 18.28 11.44 -3.33
CA PRO A 27 17.54 10.19 -3.23
C PRO A 27 17.99 9.40 -2.00
N THR A 28 17.03 9.07 -1.14
CA THR A 28 17.25 8.20 0.02
C THR A 28 17.13 6.72 -0.39
N VAL A 29 17.90 5.86 0.26
CA VAL A 29 17.81 4.41 0.03
C VAL A 29 16.45 3.89 0.49
N PHE A 30 15.69 3.28 -0.42
CA PHE A 30 14.31 2.85 -0.20
C PHE A 30 14.14 1.60 0.68
N SER A 31 15.20 0.86 0.99
CA SER A 31 15.13 -0.50 1.55
C SER A 31 14.49 -0.62 2.94
N GLU A 32 14.18 0.50 3.60
CA GLU A 32 13.44 0.57 4.86
C GLU A 32 12.53 1.81 4.92
N SER A 33 12.20 2.37 3.76
CA SER A 33 11.41 3.60 3.66
C SER A 33 9.90 3.31 3.65
N ARG A 34 9.11 4.30 4.11
CA ARG A 34 7.65 4.29 3.96
C ARG A 34 7.23 5.15 2.79
N VAL A 35 6.39 4.61 1.90
CA VAL A 35 5.77 5.37 0.81
C VAL A 35 4.27 5.29 1.01
N LEU A 36 3.62 6.45 1.15
CA LEU A 36 2.20 6.51 1.49
C LEU A 36 1.87 5.62 2.69
N GLY A 37 2.68 5.67 3.75
CA GLY A 37 2.49 4.86 4.97
C GLY A 37 2.77 3.35 4.83
N LEU A 38 2.91 2.81 3.62
CA LEU A 38 3.28 1.41 3.37
C LEU A 38 4.78 1.22 3.57
N GLN A 39 5.16 0.24 4.40
CA GLN A 39 6.55 -0.09 4.64
C GLN A 39 7.09 -0.95 3.50
N LEU A 40 8.20 -0.52 2.89
CA LEU A 40 8.91 -1.30 1.89
C LEU A 40 10.00 -2.13 2.57
N TYR A 41 10.11 -3.39 2.14
CA TYR A 41 11.12 -4.36 2.56
C TYR A 41 11.82 -4.90 1.33
N ARG A 42 13.15 -4.95 1.30
CA ARG A 42 13.88 -5.55 0.18
C ARG A 42 14.18 -7.02 0.44
N ASP A 43 13.83 -7.88 -0.50
CA ASP A 43 14.19 -9.30 -0.53
C ASP A 43 14.93 -9.68 -1.82
N SER A 44 15.27 -10.97 -1.98
CA SER A 44 16.00 -11.47 -3.16
C SER A 44 15.22 -11.29 -4.48
N GLU A 45 13.91 -11.10 -4.42
CA GLU A 45 13.04 -10.89 -5.57
C GLU A 45 12.70 -9.41 -5.83
N GLY A 46 13.18 -8.48 -5.00
CA GLY A 46 12.93 -7.04 -5.13
C GLY A 46 12.29 -6.41 -3.90
N ASP A 47 11.58 -5.30 -4.07
CA ASP A 47 10.89 -4.64 -2.96
C ASP A 47 9.53 -5.32 -2.70
N ARG A 48 9.21 -5.59 -1.43
CA ARG A 48 7.94 -6.13 -0.92
C ARG A 48 7.26 -5.08 -0.04
N LEU A 49 5.92 -5.07 -0.06
CA LEU A 49 5.12 -4.23 0.84
C LEU A 49 4.86 -4.91 2.20
N LEU A 50 5.25 -6.18 2.34
CA LEU A 50 5.08 -7.00 3.54
C LEU A 50 6.28 -7.95 3.66
N HIS A 51 6.87 -8.04 4.86
CA HIS A 51 7.97 -8.96 5.13
C HIS A 51 7.45 -10.37 5.47
N ASP A 52 8.23 -11.41 5.16
CA ASP A 52 7.85 -12.82 5.41
C ASP A 52 8.21 -13.33 6.82
N GLY A 53 8.43 -12.40 7.76
CA GLY A 53 8.87 -12.73 9.10
C GLY A 53 7.73 -13.04 10.06
N ASN A 54 8.03 -12.92 11.35
CA ASN A 54 7.05 -13.04 12.44
C ASN A 54 6.10 -11.84 12.43
N LEU A 55 5.04 -11.93 11.63
CA LEU A 55 3.99 -10.92 11.57
C LEU A 55 3.00 -11.11 12.72
N THR A 56 2.49 -10.01 13.26
CA THR A 56 1.33 -10.05 14.16
C THR A 56 0.04 -9.78 13.40
N PHE A 57 -1.11 -10.13 14.00
CA PHE A 57 -2.41 -9.71 13.47
C PHE A 57 -2.49 -8.19 13.26
N ARG A 58 -1.86 -7.40 14.12
CA ARG A 58 -1.78 -5.93 13.99
C ARG A 58 -1.00 -5.52 12.75
N ASP A 59 0.13 -6.15 12.47
CA ASP A 59 0.95 -5.81 11.31
C ASP A 59 0.18 -6.09 10.02
N CYS A 60 -0.38 -7.29 9.90
CA CYS A 60 -1.24 -7.67 8.77
C CYS A 60 -2.46 -6.75 8.65
N GLY A 61 -3.13 -6.44 9.76
CA GLY A 61 -4.33 -5.59 9.76
C GLY A 61 -4.03 -4.14 9.39
N SER A 62 -2.89 -3.62 9.85
CA SER A 62 -2.41 -2.30 9.47
C SER A 62 -2.11 -2.25 7.99
N TRP A 63 -1.38 -3.24 7.47
CA TRP A 63 -1.02 -3.33 6.05
C TRP A 63 -2.26 -3.41 5.14
N LEU A 64 -3.22 -4.29 5.45
CA LEU A 64 -4.50 -4.38 4.72
C LEU A 64 -5.32 -3.07 4.84
N GLY A 65 -5.25 -2.39 5.99
CA GLY A 65 -5.91 -1.11 6.19
C GLY A 65 -5.32 0.00 5.32
N GLN A 66 -4.00 0.05 5.21
CA GLN A 66 -3.29 0.98 4.33
C GLN A 66 -3.64 0.70 2.86
N LEU A 67 -3.69 -0.56 2.44
CA LEU A 67 -4.13 -0.90 1.07
C LEU A 67 -5.56 -0.41 0.79
N LEU A 68 -6.51 -0.58 1.73
CA LEU A 68 -7.86 -0.06 1.56
C LEU A 68 -7.93 1.48 1.56
N GLY A 69 -7.11 2.13 2.39
CA GLY A 69 -7.11 3.60 2.53
C GLY A 69 -6.42 4.34 1.39
N HIS A 70 -5.39 3.75 0.78
CA HIS A 70 -4.66 4.37 -0.33
C HIS A 70 -5.24 4.02 -1.70
N LEU A 71 -5.92 2.88 -1.80
CA LEU A 71 -6.49 2.40 -3.05
C LEU A 71 -8.01 2.12 -2.92
N PRO A 72 -8.80 3.03 -2.32
CA PRO A 72 -10.21 2.76 -1.97
C PRO A 72 -11.09 2.51 -3.19
N VAL A 73 -10.69 2.90 -4.40
CA VAL A 73 -11.48 2.72 -5.63
C VAL A 73 -10.79 1.76 -6.63
N ALA A 74 -9.76 1.05 -6.19
CA ALA A 74 -8.87 0.33 -7.10
C ALA A 74 -9.36 -1.09 -7.42
N ASP A 75 -10.50 -1.17 -8.14
CA ASP A 75 -10.96 -2.35 -8.88
C ASP A 75 -10.90 -3.66 -8.06
N TRP A 76 -10.12 -4.66 -8.51
CA TRP A 76 -10.00 -5.98 -7.93
C TRP A 76 -9.39 -5.98 -6.51
N LEU A 77 -8.67 -4.93 -6.12
CA LEU A 77 -7.97 -4.89 -4.84
C LEU A 77 -8.93 -4.70 -3.67
N ARG A 78 -9.93 -3.84 -3.80
CA ARG A 78 -10.91 -3.56 -2.73
C ARG A 78 -11.63 -4.83 -2.24
N PRO A 79 -12.27 -5.65 -3.10
CA PRO A 79 -12.95 -6.85 -2.64
C PRO A 79 -11.99 -7.87 -2.03
N VAL A 80 -10.80 -8.03 -2.61
CA VAL A 80 -9.78 -8.98 -2.14
C VAL A 80 -9.23 -8.59 -0.76
N VAL A 81 -8.83 -7.33 -0.58
CA VAL A 81 -8.31 -6.82 0.70
C VAL A 81 -9.43 -6.77 1.75
N GLY A 82 -10.65 -6.41 1.36
CA GLY A 82 -11.81 -6.42 2.24
C GLY A 82 -12.12 -7.82 2.80
N LEU A 83 -12.05 -8.85 1.96
CA LEU A 83 -12.19 -10.25 2.39
C LEU A 83 -11.06 -10.66 3.34
N GLY A 84 -9.80 -10.34 3.00
CA GLY A 84 -8.64 -10.62 3.85
C GLY A 84 -8.75 -9.96 5.22
N ARG A 85 -9.15 -8.68 5.26
CA ARG A 85 -9.31 -7.92 6.51
C ARG A 85 -10.43 -8.49 7.38
N ARG A 86 -11.55 -8.91 6.79
CA ARG A 86 -12.65 -9.56 7.52
C ARG A 86 -12.23 -10.93 8.09
N SER A 87 -11.52 -11.74 7.31
CA SER A 87 -11.00 -13.03 7.78
C SER A 87 -10.04 -12.83 8.95
N LEU A 88 -9.06 -11.93 8.78
CA LEU A 88 -8.08 -11.58 9.80
C LEU A 88 -8.74 -11.07 11.09
N GLY A 89 -9.70 -10.14 10.97
CA GLY A 89 -10.41 -9.57 12.12
C GLY A 89 -11.19 -10.61 12.92
N LYS A 90 -11.87 -11.56 12.25
CA LYS A 90 -12.57 -12.66 12.92
C LYS A 90 -11.64 -13.52 13.75
N LYS A 91 -10.44 -13.82 13.26
CA LYS A 91 -9.45 -14.64 13.97
C LYS A 91 -8.71 -13.87 15.06
N ALA A 92 -8.39 -12.60 14.81
CA ALA A 92 -7.74 -11.73 15.79
C ALA A 92 -8.65 -11.47 17.00
N GLY A 93 -9.97 -11.44 16.83
CA GLY A 93 -10.91 -11.09 17.89
C GLY A 93 -10.81 -9.62 18.31
N ASN A 94 -11.31 -9.31 19.50
CA ASN A 94 -11.64 -7.91 19.86
C ASN A 94 -10.70 -7.28 20.91
N THR A 95 -9.56 -7.91 21.24
CA THR A 95 -8.70 -7.43 22.33
C THR A 95 -7.36 -6.90 21.83
N LYS A 96 -6.83 -5.84 22.46
CA LYS A 96 -5.50 -5.33 22.08
C LYS A 96 -4.39 -6.39 22.16
N ALA A 97 -4.50 -7.31 23.13
CA ALA A 97 -3.56 -8.40 23.34
C ALA A 97 -3.61 -9.43 22.20
N SER A 98 -4.82 -9.80 21.75
CA SER A 98 -4.97 -10.76 20.66
C SER A 98 -4.42 -10.23 19.33
N TRP A 99 -4.55 -8.93 19.07
CA TRP A 99 -3.93 -8.28 17.91
C TRP A 99 -2.39 -8.23 17.94
N ARG A 100 -1.76 -8.38 19.11
CA ARG A 100 -0.29 -8.46 19.24
C ARG A 100 0.26 -9.89 19.07
N ARG A 101 -0.61 -10.89 18.97
CA ARG A 101 -0.19 -12.27 18.75
C ARG A 101 0.30 -12.44 17.32
N LEU A 102 1.19 -13.41 17.13
CA LEU A 102 1.59 -13.85 15.80
C LEU A 102 0.36 -14.33 15.03
N VAL A 103 0.35 -13.99 13.74
CA VAL A 103 -0.69 -14.43 12.82
C VAL A 103 -0.55 -15.93 12.53
N ASP A 104 -1.67 -16.64 12.38
CA ASP A 104 -1.67 -18.04 11.94
C ASP A 104 -1.27 -18.19 10.46
N ASP A 105 -0.83 -19.39 10.06
CA ASP A 105 -0.32 -19.65 8.71
C ASP A 105 -1.34 -19.31 7.62
N GLU A 106 -2.62 -19.62 7.83
CA GLU A 106 -3.67 -19.31 6.85
C GLU A 106 -3.82 -17.79 6.66
N SER A 107 -3.90 -17.04 7.76
CA SER A 107 -3.98 -15.58 7.74
C SER A 107 -2.73 -14.93 7.15
N LYS A 108 -1.54 -15.49 7.41
CA LYS A 108 -0.29 -15.07 6.79
C LYS A 108 -0.34 -15.30 5.28
N GLN A 109 -0.79 -16.48 4.86
CA GLN A 109 -0.89 -16.85 3.45
C GLN A 109 -1.86 -15.96 2.67
N ILE A 110 -2.98 -15.54 3.29
CA ILE A 110 -3.88 -14.56 2.70
C ILE A 110 -3.14 -13.25 2.40
N CYS A 111 -2.36 -12.72 3.35
CA CYS A 111 -1.65 -11.47 3.15
C CYS A 111 -0.56 -11.59 2.07
N LEU A 112 0.20 -12.69 2.09
CA LEU A 112 1.20 -12.99 1.06
C LEU A 112 0.57 -13.14 -0.32
N TYR A 113 -0.57 -13.80 -0.43
CA TYR A 113 -1.32 -13.94 -1.69
C TYR A 113 -1.74 -12.58 -2.26
N ILE A 114 -2.26 -11.67 -1.41
CA ILE A 114 -2.62 -10.31 -1.82
C ILE A 114 -1.38 -9.55 -2.32
N CYS A 115 -0.25 -9.69 -1.63
CA CYS A 115 1.02 -9.08 -2.05
C CYS A 115 1.49 -9.64 -3.41
N GLN A 116 1.34 -10.93 -3.65
CA GLN A 116 1.66 -11.56 -4.93
C GLN A 116 0.71 -11.11 -6.05
N LEU A 117 -0.59 -10.96 -5.76
CA LEU A 117 -1.55 -10.41 -6.71
C LEU A 117 -1.20 -8.98 -7.12
N LEU A 118 -0.86 -8.12 -6.15
CA LEU A 118 -0.39 -6.74 -6.43
C LEU A 118 0.83 -6.74 -7.35
N ARG A 119 1.79 -7.64 -7.11
CA ARG A 119 2.97 -7.77 -7.98
C ARG A 119 2.60 -8.24 -9.39
N ARG A 120 1.70 -9.20 -9.50
CA ARG A 120 1.31 -9.82 -10.78
C ARG A 120 0.44 -8.91 -11.63
N LEU A 121 -0.55 -8.26 -11.01
CA LEU A 121 -1.55 -7.44 -11.70
C LEU A 121 -1.16 -5.97 -11.78
N GLY A 122 -0.13 -5.54 -11.04
CA GLY A 122 0.34 -4.16 -10.99
C GLY A 122 -0.52 -3.27 -10.08
N ASP A 123 -0.23 -1.97 -10.14
CA ASP A 123 -0.98 -0.95 -9.39
C ASP A 123 -2.43 -0.88 -9.90
N PRO A 124 -3.44 -1.23 -9.11
CA PRO A 124 -4.84 -1.19 -9.54
C PRO A 124 -5.38 0.23 -9.69
N ALA A 125 -4.68 1.26 -9.22
CA ALA A 125 -4.99 2.67 -9.45
C ALA A 125 -4.24 3.27 -10.65
N HIS A 126 -3.60 2.44 -11.49
CA HIS A 126 -2.94 2.91 -12.71
C HIS A 126 -3.91 3.58 -13.69
N GLY A 127 -3.36 4.44 -14.56
CA GLY A 127 -4.12 5.15 -15.59
C GLY A 127 -4.38 6.62 -15.25
N THR A 128 -5.13 7.30 -16.11
CA THR A 128 -5.45 8.72 -15.93
C THR A 128 -6.76 8.86 -15.18
N TRP A 129 -6.69 9.38 -13.96
CA TRP A 129 -7.86 9.80 -13.21
C TRP A 129 -8.29 11.16 -13.76
N ARG A 130 -9.45 11.18 -14.43
CA ARG A 130 -10.06 12.45 -14.84
C ARG A 130 -10.95 12.92 -13.71
N THR A 131 -10.58 14.03 -13.09
CA THR A 131 -11.55 14.77 -12.28
C THR A 131 -12.64 15.31 -13.21
N PRO A 132 -13.88 15.39 -12.72
CA PRO A 132 -14.93 16.17 -13.38
C PRO A 132 -14.44 17.57 -13.78
N ASP A 133 -15.14 18.19 -14.74
CA ASP A 133 -14.85 19.56 -15.17
C ASP A 133 -14.72 20.48 -13.92
N PRO A 134 -13.77 21.41 -13.86
CA PRO A 134 -13.63 22.32 -12.71
C PRO A 134 -14.89 23.12 -12.37
N SER A 135 -15.85 23.22 -13.31
CA SER A 135 -17.16 23.81 -13.09
C SER A 135 -18.19 22.89 -12.44
N GLU A 136 -17.91 21.58 -12.33
CA GLU A 136 -18.75 20.61 -11.63
C GLU A 136 -18.44 20.58 -10.13
N GLU A 137 -19.48 20.57 -9.31
CA GLU A 137 -19.37 20.51 -7.86
C GLU A 137 -18.88 19.12 -7.43
N LEU A 138 -17.74 19.06 -6.75
CA LEU A 138 -17.21 17.82 -6.20
C LEU A 138 -17.87 17.50 -4.86
N HIS A 139 -18.58 16.39 -4.80
CA HIS A 139 -19.15 15.87 -3.55
C HIS A 139 -18.16 14.91 -2.90
N CYS A 140 -17.60 15.31 -1.76
CA CYS A 140 -16.81 14.43 -0.90
C CYS A 140 -17.74 13.70 0.07
N PHE A 141 -17.79 12.37 -0.04
CA PHE A 141 -18.47 11.52 0.93
C PHE A 141 -17.42 10.98 1.90
N ILE A 142 -17.58 11.32 3.17
CA ILE A 142 -16.75 10.80 4.26
C ILE A 142 -17.63 9.85 5.05
N ASP A 143 -17.18 8.61 5.21
CA ASP A 143 -17.85 7.64 6.08
C ASP A 143 -16.93 7.29 7.25
N SER A 144 -17.44 7.44 8.47
CA SER A 144 -16.72 7.07 9.68
C SER A 144 -17.49 6.00 10.43
N SER A 145 -16.85 4.85 10.62
CA SER A 145 -17.30 3.82 11.55
C SER A 145 -16.48 3.87 12.83
N GLU A 146 -16.95 3.21 13.90
CA GLU A 146 -16.17 3.01 15.12
C GLU A 146 -14.79 2.36 14.88
N LEU A 147 -14.58 1.74 13.71
CA LEU A 147 -13.40 0.95 13.38
C LEU A 147 -12.45 1.63 12.38
N ALA A 148 -12.93 2.59 11.59
CA ALA A 148 -12.15 3.29 10.56
C ALA A 148 -12.89 4.50 9.99
N MET A 149 -12.14 5.49 9.49
CA MET A 149 -12.64 6.53 8.58
C MET A 149 -12.24 6.20 7.14
N GLY A 150 -13.13 6.49 6.19
CA GLY A 150 -12.95 6.26 4.75
C GLY A 150 -13.48 7.41 3.91
#